data_AF-A0A9Q0X230-F1
#
_entry.id   AF-A0A9Q0X230-F1
#
_cell.length_a   1.000
_cell.length_b   1.000
_cell.length_c   1.000
_cell.angle_alpha   90.00
_cell.angle_beta   90.00
_cell.angle_gamma   90.00
#
_symmetry.space_group_name_H-M   'P 1'
#
loop_
_entity.id
_entity.type
_entity.pdbx_description
1 polymer ?
#
loop_
_entity_poly.entity_id
_entity_poly.type
_entity_poly.pdbx_seq_one_letter_code
_entity_poly.pdbx_strand_id
1 'polypeptide(L)'
;MAESSSSSSSPVVKSDAETEELLDRMLTRLALCDDSKLETLLSKLLPLTLSSLSTNSTAVRNKVLEILSHVNKRVKYQHEIGLPFQELWKLYTAANATAIVKNFCIMYIEMAFERLNIKNMAPVLIANISKLPLQHQEIILRIVAKVIGECHASQIDDEVAVKYRSVNGSQDRELFAEFCLHLMLYKQSSQGGGCSPGLSIAQSNRVAGKNPLKNEELLMRKLGVLNVVDAMELSPEPVYPLYLVASADRYRGSY
;
A
#
# COMPACT_ATOMS: atom_id res chain seq x y z
N MET A 1 51.43 33.28 -1.81
CA MET A 1 50.35 32.91 -2.75
C MET A 1 49.57 31.77 -2.12
N ALA A 2 48.25 31.87 -2.13
CA ALA A 2 47.34 31.14 -1.25
C ALA A 2 47.27 29.63 -1.54
N GLU A 3 47.34 28.84 -0.47
CA GLU A 3 46.90 27.44 -0.44
C GLU A 3 45.37 27.42 -0.55
N SER A 4 44.85 26.77 -1.59
CA SER A 4 43.41 26.53 -1.74
C SER A 4 43.15 25.05 -1.50
N SER A 5 42.96 24.69 -0.23
CA SER A 5 42.48 23.38 0.19
C SER A 5 40.99 23.29 -0.10
N SER A 6 40.63 22.63 -1.21
CA SER A 6 39.25 22.29 -1.54
C SER A 6 38.74 21.21 -0.60
N SER A 7 37.99 21.60 0.42
CA SER A 7 37.23 20.67 1.28
C SER A 7 36.04 20.11 0.49
N SER A 8 36.18 18.89 -0.01
CA SER A 8 35.08 18.10 -0.56
C SER A 8 34.13 17.71 0.59
N SER A 9 32.93 18.28 0.59
CA SER A 9 31.85 17.92 1.52
C SER A 9 31.25 16.56 1.13
N SER A 10 31.76 15.48 1.71
CA SER A 10 31.09 14.18 1.71
C SER A 10 29.83 14.23 2.58
N PRO A 11 28.75 13.51 2.23
CA PRO A 11 27.57 13.44 3.08
C PRO A 11 27.96 12.79 4.42
N VAL A 12 27.61 13.43 5.53
CA VAL A 12 27.90 12.93 6.89
C VAL A 12 27.15 11.62 7.09
N VAL A 13 27.87 10.50 6.93
CA VAL A 13 27.40 9.18 7.36
C VAL A 13 27.45 9.21 8.89
N LYS A 14 26.29 9.33 9.55
CA LYS A 14 26.19 9.18 11.00
C LYS A 14 26.80 7.83 11.39
N SER A 15 27.62 7.82 12.44
CA SER A 15 28.20 6.57 12.91
C SER A 15 27.10 5.60 13.38
N ASP A 16 27.33 4.29 13.29
CA ASP A 16 26.35 3.30 13.76
C ASP A 16 26.06 3.47 15.26
N ALA A 17 27.05 3.90 16.05
CA ALA A 17 26.89 4.21 17.46
C ALA A 17 25.97 5.41 17.72
N GLU A 18 26.11 6.50 16.96
CA GLU A 18 25.18 7.65 17.05
C GLU A 18 23.76 7.26 16.65
N THR A 19 23.63 6.38 15.65
CA THR A 19 22.33 5.88 15.21
C THR A 19 21.68 5.02 16.27
N GLU A 20 22.44 4.14 16.93
CA GLU A 20 21.98 3.32 18.05
C GLU A 20 21.52 4.19 19.23
N GLU A 21 22.31 5.18 19.65
CA GLU A 21 21.95 6.09 20.75
C GLU A 21 20.68 6.91 20.42
N LEU A 22 20.53 7.34 19.16
CA LEU A 22 19.31 8.01 18.70
C LEU A 22 18.08 7.09 18.79
N LEU A 23 18.22 5.82 18.39
CA LEU A 23 17.15 4.84 18.45
C LEU A 23 16.78 4.50 19.90
N ASP A 24 17.75 4.41 20.82
CA ASP A 24 17.47 4.23 22.24
C ASP A 24 16.68 5.39 22.83
N ARG A 25 17.08 6.64 22.53
CA ARG A 25 16.30 7.83 22.93
C ARG A 25 14.88 7.79 22.38
N MET A 26 14.72 7.31 21.15
CA MET A 26 13.42 7.17 20.50
C MET A 26 12.56 6.08 21.14
N LEU A 27 13.17 4.95 21.54
CA LEU A 27 12.51 3.87 22.26
C LEU A 27 12.01 4.35 23.64
N THR A 28 12.85 5.07 24.40
CA THR A 28 12.43 5.67 25.67
C THR A 28 11.27 6.64 25.47
N ARG A 29 11.32 7.49 24.43
CA ARG A 29 10.21 8.39 24.08
C ARG A 29 8.94 7.64 23.74
N LEU A 30 9.03 6.54 23.00
CA LEU A 30 7.87 5.70 22.68
C LEU A 30 7.26 5.07 23.94
N ALA A 31 8.10 4.63 24.89
CA ALA A 31 7.65 4.04 26.15
C ALA A 31 6.91 5.05 27.05
N LEU A 32 7.35 6.32 27.05
CA LEU A 32 6.77 7.39 27.87
C LEU A 32 5.65 8.17 27.15
N CYS A 33 5.36 7.87 25.88
CA CYS A 33 4.41 8.65 25.09
C CYS A 33 2.97 8.24 25.40
N ASP A 34 2.15 9.22 25.79
CA ASP A 34 0.69 9.06 25.90
C ASP A 34 0.06 8.76 24.53
N ASP A 35 -1.10 8.10 24.52
CA ASP A 35 -1.82 7.74 23.29
C ASP A 35 -2.21 8.97 22.45
N SER A 36 -2.58 10.09 23.10
CA SER A 36 -2.95 11.34 22.42
C SER A 36 -1.82 11.97 21.61
N LYS A 37 -0.55 11.62 21.90
CA LYS A 37 0.64 12.12 21.20
C LYS A 37 1.27 11.05 20.31
N LEU A 38 0.76 9.82 20.34
CA LEU A 38 1.38 8.68 19.68
C LEU A 38 1.42 8.88 18.17
N GLU A 39 0.34 9.33 17.54
CA GLU A 39 0.32 9.61 16.10
C GLU A 39 1.42 10.61 15.68
N THR A 40 1.55 11.70 16.42
CA THR A 40 2.59 12.71 16.15
C THR A 40 3.99 12.11 16.30
N LEU A 41 4.21 11.27 17.31
CA LEU A 41 5.49 10.59 17.50
C LEU A 41 5.77 9.61 16.34
N LEU A 42 4.80 8.78 15.96
CA LEU A 42 4.91 7.79 14.89
C LEU A 42 5.18 8.42 13.53
N SER A 43 4.67 9.64 13.29
CA SER A 43 4.92 10.37 12.04
C SER A 43 6.40 10.58 11.73
N LYS A 44 7.23 10.70 12.77
CA LYS A 44 8.69 10.88 12.67
C LYS A 44 9.45 9.59 12.97
N LEU A 45 8.95 8.81 13.93
CA LEU A 45 9.62 7.60 14.42
C LEU A 45 9.67 6.51 13.36
N LEU A 46 8.54 6.22 12.68
CA LEU A 46 8.46 5.11 11.74
C LEU A 46 9.39 5.29 10.52
N PRO A 47 9.37 6.43 9.79
CA PRO A 47 10.26 6.61 8.65
C PRO A 47 11.74 6.54 9.04
N LEU A 48 12.11 7.14 10.18
CA LEU A 48 13.47 7.13 10.69
C LEU A 48 13.92 5.70 11.02
N THR A 49 13.13 4.99 11.84
CA THR A 49 13.42 3.62 12.29
C THR A 49 13.54 2.66 11.11
N LEU A 50 12.64 2.76 10.13
CA LEU A 50 12.68 1.93 8.93
C LEU A 50 13.88 2.25 8.05
N SER A 51 14.24 3.52 7.87
CA SER A 51 15.42 3.89 7.08
C SER A 51 16.72 3.30 7.65
N SER A 52 16.80 3.20 8.97
CA SER A 52 17.94 2.62 9.69
C SER A 52 18.12 1.11 9.46
N LEU A 53 17.12 0.38 8.95
CA LEU A 53 17.28 -1.05 8.59
C LEU A 53 18.32 -1.29 7.48
N SER A 54 18.67 -0.25 6.73
CA SER A 54 19.67 -0.34 5.66
C SER A 54 21.11 -0.44 6.18
N THR A 55 21.39 -0.17 7.46
CA THR A 55 22.74 -0.34 8.01
C THR A 55 23.16 -1.81 8.07
N ASN A 56 24.48 -2.05 8.10
CA ASN A 56 25.08 -3.37 8.34
C ASN A 56 25.26 -3.70 9.84
N SER A 57 25.04 -2.73 10.74
CA SER A 57 25.14 -2.96 12.19
C SER A 57 23.98 -3.83 12.72
N THR A 58 24.33 -4.98 13.27
CA THR A 58 23.39 -5.88 13.94
C THR A 58 22.74 -5.24 15.17
N ALA A 59 23.50 -4.43 15.92
CA ALA A 59 22.98 -3.75 17.11
C ALA A 59 21.84 -2.77 16.74
N VAL A 60 22.07 -1.96 15.71
CA VAL A 60 21.05 -1.04 15.17
C VAL A 60 19.83 -1.81 14.66
N ARG A 61 20.02 -2.90 13.90
CA ARG A 61 18.90 -3.72 13.41
C ARG A 61 18.07 -4.31 14.55
N ASN A 62 18.71 -4.85 15.58
CA ASN A 62 18.01 -5.39 16.75
C ASN A 62 17.19 -4.31 17.45
N LYS A 63 17.77 -3.12 17.62
CA LYS A 63 17.08 -1.98 18.22
C LYS A 63 15.89 -1.51 17.40
N VAL A 64 16.03 -1.45 16.08
CA VAL A 64 14.90 -1.17 15.18
C VAL A 64 13.79 -2.19 15.37
N LEU A 65 14.10 -3.50 15.35
CA LEU A 65 13.09 -4.54 15.52
C LEU A 65 12.38 -4.47 16.88
N GLU A 66 13.11 -4.11 17.93
CA GLU A 66 12.55 -3.84 19.26
C GLU A 66 11.53 -2.69 19.19
N ILE A 67 11.91 -1.54 18.61
CA ILE A 67 11.01 -0.38 18.44
C ILE A 67 9.76 -0.78 17.64
N LEU A 68 9.92 -1.44 16.49
CA LEU A 68 8.81 -1.83 15.64
C LEU A 68 7.86 -2.82 16.35
N SER A 69 8.38 -3.70 17.20
CA SER A 69 7.57 -4.59 18.04
C SER A 69 6.69 -3.79 19.02
N HIS A 70 7.25 -2.76 19.67
CA HIS A 70 6.49 -1.87 20.55
C HIS A 70 5.44 -1.05 19.78
N VAL A 71 5.81 -0.51 18.62
CA VAL A 71 4.85 0.21 17.75
C VAL A 71 3.70 -0.71 17.38
N ASN A 72 4.00 -1.91 16.86
CA ASN A 72 2.98 -2.88 16.45
C ASN A 72 2.01 -3.22 17.58
N LYS A 73 2.51 -3.43 18.81
CA LYS A 73 1.65 -3.70 19.98
C LYS A 73 0.66 -2.57 20.25
N ARG A 74 1.11 -1.31 20.19
CA ARG A 74 0.25 -0.14 20.46
C ARG A 74 -0.77 0.08 19.34
N VAL A 75 -0.32 0.05 18.10
CA VAL A 75 -1.20 0.38 16.96
C VAL A 75 -2.15 -0.74 16.55
N LYS A 76 -1.95 -1.99 17.03
CA LYS A 76 -2.73 -3.17 16.60
C LYS A 76 -4.23 -3.04 16.88
N TYR A 77 -4.61 -2.40 17.99
CA TYR A 77 -6.02 -2.28 18.41
C TYR A 77 -6.52 -0.82 18.44
N GLN A 78 -5.65 0.12 18.05
CA GLN A 78 -5.92 1.56 18.02
C GLN A 78 -5.95 2.02 16.55
N HIS A 79 -7.11 1.83 15.91
CA HIS A 79 -7.30 2.11 14.49
C HIS A 79 -7.45 3.62 14.20
N GLU A 80 -7.77 4.41 15.22
CA GLU A 80 -7.85 5.86 15.18
C GLU A 80 -6.48 6.55 15.02
N ILE A 81 -5.39 5.87 15.36
CA ILE A 81 -4.03 6.42 15.27
C ILE A 81 -3.55 6.38 13.82
N GLY A 82 -3.39 7.54 13.20
CA GLY A 82 -2.82 7.66 11.86
C GLY A 82 -1.39 7.12 11.76
N LEU A 83 -1.02 6.61 10.59
CA LEU A 83 0.35 6.21 10.27
C LEU A 83 0.85 7.05 9.07
N PRO A 84 2.16 7.39 9.00
CA PRO A 84 2.71 8.35 8.03
C PRO A 84 2.82 7.76 6.61
N PHE A 85 1.69 7.60 5.93
CA PHE A 85 1.62 6.95 4.62
C PHE A 85 2.54 7.60 3.58
N GLN A 86 2.57 8.94 3.51
CA GLN A 86 3.34 9.66 2.49
C GLN A 86 4.85 9.42 2.65
N GLU A 87 5.35 9.49 3.87
CA GLU A 87 6.74 9.24 4.22
C GLU A 87 7.11 7.76 3.99
N LEU A 88 6.21 6.84 4.36
CA LEU A 88 6.40 5.40 4.14
C LEU A 88 6.43 5.06 2.63
N TRP A 89 5.55 5.68 1.83
CA TRP A 89 5.52 5.48 0.38
C TRP A 89 6.79 6.02 -0.28
N LYS A 90 7.26 7.21 0.13
CA LYS A 90 8.55 7.76 -0.32
C LYS A 90 9.72 6.84 0.02
N LEU A 91 9.75 6.28 1.24
CA LEU A 91 10.80 5.35 1.64
C LEU A 91 10.73 4.03 0.85
N TYR A 92 9.53 3.51 0.60
CA TYR A 92 9.30 2.28 -0.17
C TYR A 92 9.75 2.41 -1.63
N THR A 93 9.46 3.56 -2.25
CA THR A 93 9.75 3.83 -3.68
C THR A 93 11.15 4.38 -3.93
N ALA A 94 11.93 4.65 -2.87
CA ALA A 94 13.30 5.15 -3.02
C ALA A 94 14.19 4.16 -3.79
N ALA A 95 15.02 4.68 -4.71
CA ALA A 95 15.86 3.88 -5.60
C ALA A 95 16.86 2.98 -4.84
N ASN A 96 17.29 3.41 -3.66
CA ASN A 96 18.24 2.71 -2.79
C ASN A 96 17.57 1.90 -1.66
N ALA A 97 16.24 1.79 -1.64
CA ALA A 97 15.54 1.04 -0.60
C ALA A 97 15.86 -0.46 -0.68
N THR A 98 16.45 -0.99 0.38
CA THR A 98 16.79 -2.41 0.50
C THR A 98 15.53 -3.28 0.63
N ALA A 99 15.64 -4.58 0.35
CA ALA A 99 14.50 -5.49 0.44
C ALA A 99 13.88 -5.53 1.85
N ILE A 100 14.70 -5.51 2.91
CA ILE A 100 14.22 -5.48 4.29
C ILE A 100 13.42 -4.22 4.59
N VAL A 101 13.88 -3.05 4.13
CA VAL A 101 13.15 -1.79 4.26
C VAL A 101 11.81 -1.88 3.53
N LYS A 102 11.80 -2.35 2.28
CA LYS A 102 10.58 -2.48 1.47
C LYS A 102 9.55 -3.40 2.14
N ASN A 103 9.98 -4.52 2.70
CA ASN A 103 9.11 -5.49 3.37
C ASN A 103 8.43 -4.91 4.62
N PHE A 104 9.16 -4.12 5.42
CA PHE A 104 8.55 -3.45 6.56
C PHE A 104 7.70 -2.25 6.14
N CYS A 105 8.14 -1.47 5.15
CA CYS A 105 7.37 -0.35 4.61
C CYS A 105 6.01 -0.81 4.08
N ILE A 106 5.95 -1.88 3.28
CA ILE A 106 4.67 -2.33 2.71
C ILE A 106 3.67 -2.77 3.79
N MET A 107 4.16 -3.38 4.88
CA MET A 107 3.32 -3.76 6.03
C MET A 107 2.71 -2.51 6.67
N TYR A 108 3.50 -1.49 6.96
CA TYR A 108 2.99 -0.25 7.55
C TYR A 108 2.15 0.57 6.57
N ILE A 109 2.40 0.48 5.26
CA ILE A 109 1.55 1.08 4.22
C ILE A 109 0.17 0.42 4.22
N GLU A 110 0.10 -0.92 4.26
CA GLU A 110 -1.18 -1.66 4.38
C GLU A 110 -1.95 -1.22 5.63
N MET A 111 -1.27 -1.16 6.79
CA MET A 111 -1.87 -0.71 8.05
C MET A 111 -2.29 0.77 8.04
N ALA A 112 -1.51 1.65 7.40
CA ALA A 112 -1.82 3.06 7.28
C ALA A 112 -3.07 3.25 6.42
N PHE A 113 -3.16 2.49 5.34
CA PHE A 113 -4.26 2.58 4.41
C PHE A 113 -5.61 2.12 5.02
N GLU A 114 -5.59 1.18 5.96
CA GLU A 114 -6.80 0.81 6.72
C GLU A 114 -7.41 1.98 7.50
N ARG A 115 -6.64 3.04 7.76
CA ARG A 115 -6.98 4.15 8.67
C ARG A 115 -7.21 5.48 7.96
N LEU A 116 -6.81 5.59 6.70
CA LEU A 116 -6.81 6.85 5.97
C LEU A 116 -8.01 6.94 5.01
N ASN A 117 -8.61 8.12 4.91
CA ASN A 117 -9.62 8.44 3.90
C ASN A 117 -8.92 9.11 2.70
N ILE A 118 -8.37 8.31 1.79
CA ILE A 118 -7.58 8.81 0.66
C ILE A 118 -8.32 8.58 -0.65
N LYS A 119 -8.83 9.67 -1.24
CA LYS A 119 -9.68 9.62 -2.43
C LYS A 119 -8.92 9.52 -3.77
N ASN A 120 -7.62 9.87 -3.79
CA ASN A 120 -6.91 10.19 -5.03
C ASN A 120 -5.57 9.46 -5.24
N MET A 121 -5.24 8.46 -4.40
CA MET A 121 -3.93 7.79 -4.49
C MET A 121 -3.92 6.54 -5.37
N ALA A 122 -5.09 5.99 -5.73
CA ALA A 122 -5.13 4.78 -6.56
C ALA A 122 -4.36 4.91 -7.89
N PRO A 123 -4.47 6.00 -8.67
CA PRO A 123 -3.64 6.17 -9.88
C PRO A 123 -2.13 6.15 -9.60
N VAL A 124 -1.72 6.78 -8.49
CA VAL A 124 -0.31 6.85 -8.06
C VAL A 124 0.22 5.47 -7.66
N LEU A 125 -0.63 4.65 -7.03
CA LEU A 125 -0.29 3.30 -6.58
C LEU A 125 -0.22 2.28 -7.72
N ILE A 126 -1.03 2.46 -8.77
CA ILE A 126 -0.98 1.61 -9.97
C ILE A 126 0.29 1.90 -10.77
N ALA A 127 0.75 3.16 -10.80
CA ALA A 127 1.96 3.54 -11.53
C ALA A 127 3.19 2.77 -11.01
N ASN A 128 3.92 2.12 -11.91
CA ASN A 128 5.09 1.29 -11.64
C ASN A 128 4.82 0.00 -10.85
N ILE A 129 3.57 -0.44 -10.74
CA ILE A 129 3.25 -1.65 -9.97
C ILE A 129 3.95 -2.90 -10.53
N SER A 130 4.14 -2.98 -11.85
CA SER A 130 4.88 -4.07 -12.52
C SER A 130 6.32 -4.24 -12.04
N LYS A 131 6.93 -3.18 -11.49
CA LYS A 131 8.33 -3.18 -11.01
C LYS A 131 8.46 -3.68 -9.58
N LEU A 132 7.36 -3.94 -8.90
CA LEU A 132 7.34 -4.34 -7.49
C LEU A 132 7.41 -5.87 -7.37
N PRO A 133 7.91 -6.42 -6.25
CA PRO A 133 7.81 -7.84 -5.98
C PRO A 133 6.35 -8.31 -5.99
N LEU A 134 6.07 -9.51 -6.52
CA LEU A 134 4.71 -10.03 -6.71
C LEU A 134 3.81 -9.88 -5.47
N GLN A 135 4.31 -10.26 -4.28
CA GLN A 135 3.56 -10.12 -3.03
C GLN A 135 3.15 -8.68 -2.73
N HIS A 136 4.02 -7.71 -3.05
CA HIS A 136 3.72 -6.29 -2.85
C HIS A 136 2.74 -5.78 -3.89
N GLN A 137 2.80 -6.26 -5.13
CA GLN A 137 1.80 -5.95 -6.16
C GLN A 137 0.40 -6.33 -5.67
N GLU A 138 0.24 -7.54 -5.10
CA GLU A 138 -1.06 -7.99 -4.60
C GLU A 138 -1.59 -7.13 -3.45
N ILE A 139 -0.72 -6.76 -2.50
CA ILE A 139 -1.09 -5.86 -1.40
C ILE A 139 -1.55 -4.50 -1.95
N ILE A 140 -0.79 -3.92 -2.88
CA ILE A 140 -1.10 -2.62 -3.46
C ILE A 140 -2.37 -2.66 -4.30
N LEU A 141 -2.59 -3.72 -5.09
CA LEU A 141 -3.82 -3.89 -5.87
C LEU A 141 -5.06 -4.00 -4.97
N ARG A 142 -4.96 -4.66 -3.80
CA ARG A 142 -6.05 -4.68 -2.82
C ARG A 142 -6.31 -3.31 -2.19
N ILE A 143 -5.25 -2.55 -1.90
CA ILE A 143 -5.36 -1.16 -1.45
C ILE A 143 -6.08 -0.32 -2.51
N VAL A 144 -5.63 -0.39 -3.77
CA VAL A 144 -6.22 0.29 -4.91
C VAL A 144 -7.69 -0.08 -5.05
N ALA A 145 -8.04 -1.36 -5.00
CA ALA A 145 -9.42 -1.82 -5.07
C ALA A 145 -10.29 -1.18 -3.98
N LYS A 146 -9.77 -1.10 -2.74
CA LYS A 146 -10.47 -0.46 -1.63
C LYS A 146 -10.70 1.04 -1.90
N VAL A 147 -9.67 1.80 -2.33
CA VAL A 147 -9.83 3.22 -2.73
C VAL A 147 -10.96 3.36 -3.76
N ILE A 148 -10.89 2.54 -4.80
CA ILE A 148 -11.82 2.58 -5.93
C ILE A 148 -13.25 2.32 -5.47
N GLY A 149 -13.46 1.34 -4.59
CA GLY A 149 -14.78 1.06 -4.03
C GLY A 149 -15.31 2.19 -3.15
N GLU A 150 -14.48 2.78 -2.30
CA GLU A 150 -14.91 3.84 -1.37
C GLU A 150 -15.12 5.19 -2.05
N CYS A 151 -14.37 5.48 -3.12
CA CYS A 151 -14.28 6.82 -3.67
C CYS A 151 -14.87 6.95 -5.07
N HIS A 152 -14.92 5.85 -5.83
CA HIS A 152 -15.21 5.88 -7.27
C HIS A 152 -16.40 5.01 -7.67
N ALA A 153 -17.09 4.37 -6.71
CA ALA A 153 -18.24 3.51 -6.99
C ALA A 153 -19.42 4.24 -7.64
N SER A 154 -19.65 5.50 -7.29
CA SER A 154 -20.73 6.30 -7.89
C SER A 154 -20.28 6.99 -9.18
N GLN A 155 -19.10 7.61 -9.18
CA GLN A 155 -18.52 8.32 -10.32
C GLN A 155 -17.05 8.66 -10.04
N ILE A 156 -16.33 9.07 -11.09
CA ILE A 156 -14.95 9.55 -10.98
C ILE A 156 -14.91 11.03 -11.33
N ASP A 157 -14.19 11.78 -10.51
CA ASP A 157 -13.91 13.19 -10.76
C ASP A 157 -12.93 13.37 -11.94
N ASP A 158 -13.15 14.38 -12.77
CA ASP A 158 -12.37 14.62 -13.99
C ASP A 158 -10.87 14.76 -13.71
N GLU A 159 -10.47 15.40 -12.60
CA GLU A 159 -9.06 15.54 -12.23
C GLU A 159 -8.42 14.19 -11.89
N VAL A 160 -9.19 13.28 -11.32
CA VAL A 160 -8.75 11.92 -10.98
C VAL A 160 -8.71 11.04 -12.23
N ALA A 161 -9.69 11.19 -13.12
CA ALA A 161 -9.72 10.48 -14.41
C ALA A 161 -8.48 10.78 -15.27
N VAL A 162 -8.04 12.05 -15.31
CA VAL A 162 -6.80 12.45 -16.00
C VAL A 162 -5.58 11.72 -15.43
N LYS A 163 -5.51 11.53 -14.10
CA LYS A 163 -4.40 10.81 -13.45
C LYS A 163 -4.41 9.33 -13.81
N TYR A 164 -5.58 8.70 -13.88
CA TYR A 164 -5.73 7.31 -14.34
C TYR A 164 -5.26 7.13 -15.79
N ARG A 165 -5.63 8.05 -16.70
CA ARG A 165 -5.15 8.05 -18.09
C ARG A 165 -3.64 8.24 -18.22
N SER A 166 -3.04 8.98 -17.27
CA SER A 166 -1.60 9.26 -17.27
C SER A 166 -0.72 8.08 -16.81
N VAL A 167 -1.32 6.94 -16.44
CA VAL A 167 -0.56 5.72 -16.09
C VAL A 167 0.02 5.12 -17.38
N ASN A 168 1.26 5.50 -17.71
CA ASN A 168 1.90 5.19 -18.99
C ASN A 168 2.48 3.76 -19.13
N GLY A 169 2.56 2.97 -18.05
CA GLY A 169 3.12 1.62 -18.10
C GLY A 169 2.12 0.63 -18.69
N SER A 170 2.36 0.10 -19.90
CA SER A 170 1.49 -0.91 -20.52
C SER A 170 1.32 -2.14 -19.61
N GLN A 171 2.42 -2.62 -19.04
CA GLN A 171 2.42 -3.74 -18.10
C GLN A 171 1.69 -3.40 -16.79
N ASP A 172 1.76 -2.15 -16.31
CA ASP A 172 1.02 -1.72 -15.12
C ASP A 172 -0.50 -1.77 -15.37
N ARG A 173 -0.92 -1.28 -16.56
CA ARG A 173 -2.33 -1.30 -16.99
C ARG A 173 -2.84 -2.73 -17.18
N GLU A 174 -2.05 -3.61 -17.79
CA GLU A 174 -2.38 -5.02 -17.97
C GLU A 174 -2.53 -5.75 -16.63
N LEU A 175 -1.57 -5.59 -15.71
CA LEU A 175 -1.62 -6.18 -14.37
C LEU A 175 -2.83 -5.69 -13.58
N PHE A 176 -3.16 -4.40 -13.70
CA PHE A 176 -4.34 -3.84 -13.07
C PHE A 176 -5.64 -4.40 -13.66
N ALA A 177 -5.76 -4.46 -15.00
CA ALA A 177 -6.92 -5.02 -15.68
C ALA A 177 -7.13 -6.51 -15.35
N GLU A 178 -6.05 -7.30 -15.30
CA GLU A 178 -6.08 -8.70 -14.89
C GLU A 178 -6.58 -8.85 -13.44
N PHE A 179 -6.09 -8.02 -12.53
CA PHE A 179 -6.58 -7.99 -11.15
C PHE A 179 -8.06 -7.59 -11.06
N CYS A 180 -8.48 -6.59 -11.83
CA CYS A 180 -9.88 -6.20 -11.92
C CYS A 180 -10.75 -7.38 -12.38
N LEU A 181 -10.28 -8.18 -13.34
CA LEU A 181 -11.03 -9.34 -13.83
C LEU A 181 -11.20 -10.38 -12.73
N HIS A 182 -10.12 -10.65 -11.98
CA HIS A 182 -10.20 -11.53 -10.81
C HIS A 182 -11.19 -10.99 -9.76
N LEU A 183 -11.19 -9.69 -9.50
CA LEU A 183 -12.13 -9.06 -8.56
C LEU A 183 -13.58 -9.13 -9.05
N MET A 184 -13.84 -8.98 -10.36
CA MET A 184 -15.17 -9.13 -10.94
C MET A 184 -15.71 -10.57 -10.81
N LEU A 185 -14.84 -11.56 -11.05
CA LEU A 185 -15.17 -12.99 -10.91
C LEU A 185 -15.29 -13.43 -9.45
N TYR A 186 -14.68 -12.71 -8.51
CA TYR A 186 -14.70 -13.06 -7.10
C TYR A 186 -16.13 -13.09 -6.54
N LYS A 187 -16.43 -14.17 -5.81
CA LYS A 187 -17.68 -14.38 -5.08
C LYS A 187 -17.35 -14.86 -3.68
N GLN A 188 -17.98 -14.24 -2.68
CA GLN A 188 -17.90 -14.72 -1.31
C GLN A 188 -18.59 -16.09 -1.20
N SER A 189 -17.89 -17.11 -0.72
CA SER A 189 -18.49 -18.43 -0.48
C SER A 189 -19.37 -18.36 0.77
N SER A 190 -20.68 -18.58 0.62
CA SER A 190 -21.65 -18.57 1.74
C SER A 190 -21.49 -19.78 2.68
N GLN A 191 -20.81 -20.83 2.22
CA GLN A 191 -20.56 -22.08 2.93
C GLN A 191 -19.06 -22.36 2.76
N GLY A 192 -18.30 -22.36 3.85
CA GLY A 192 -16.84 -22.38 3.81
C GLY A 192 -16.28 -23.52 2.94
N GLY A 193 -15.42 -23.16 1.99
CA GLY A 193 -14.57 -24.12 1.27
C GLY A 193 -14.63 -24.11 -0.26
N GLY A 194 -15.48 -23.30 -0.90
CA GLY A 194 -15.54 -23.22 -2.36
C GLY A 194 -14.65 -22.11 -2.96
N CYS A 195 -13.88 -22.42 -4.00
CA CYS A 195 -13.26 -21.40 -4.87
C CYS A 195 -14.35 -20.64 -5.63
N SER A 196 -14.16 -19.34 -5.88
CA SER A 196 -15.06 -18.61 -6.79
C SER A 196 -15.01 -19.27 -8.18
N PRO A 197 -16.16 -19.58 -8.81
CA PRO A 197 -16.16 -20.16 -10.15
C PRO A 197 -15.36 -19.29 -11.14
N GLY A 198 -14.45 -19.92 -11.89
CA GLY A 198 -13.58 -19.23 -12.83
C GLY A 198 -12.28 -18.68 -12.22
N LEU A 199 -12.05 -18.82 -10.91
CA LEU A 199 -10.79 -18.48 -10.25
C LEU A 199 -10.13 -19.70 -9.62
N SER A 200 -8.80 -19.75 -9.72
CA SER A 200 -7.97 -20.60 -8.87
C SER A 200 -8.00 -20.13 -7.40
N ILE A 201 -7.51 -20.98 -6.49
CA ILE A 201 -7.29 -20.62 -5.08
C ILE A 201 -6.36 -19.41 -4.98
N ALA A 202 -5.27 -19.39 -5.75
CA ALA A 202 -4.30 -18.30 -5.75
C ALA A 202 -4.93 -16.97 -6.20
N GLN A 203 -5.72 -16.96 -7.28
CA GLN A 203 -6.42 -15.75 -7.74
C GLN A 203 -7.48 -15.28 -6.75
N SER A 204 -8.20 -16.20 -6.11
CA SER A 204 -9.18 -15.87 -5.07
C SER A 204 -8.49 -15.22 -3.85
N ASN A 205 -7.34 -15.76 -3.43
CA ASN A 205 -6.54 -15.22 -2.33
C ASN A 205 -5.89 -13.88 -2.70
N ARG A 206 -5.47 -13.69 -3.97
CA ARG A 206 -4.95 -12.41 -4.48
C ARG A 206 -5.96 -11.28 -4.26
N VAL A 207 -7.25 -11.54 -4.52
CA VAL A 207 -8.36 -10.58 -4.34
C VAL A 207 -8.72 -10.40 -2.87
N ALA A 208 -8.94 -11.49 -2.13
CA ALA A 208 -9.42 -11.42 -0.74
C ALA A 208 -8.34 -10.94 0.24
N GLY A 209 -7.09 -11.36 0.05
CA GLY A 209 -6.04 -11.20 1.05
C GLY A 209 -6.29 -12.09 2.28
N LYS A 210 -6.07 -11.54 3.47
CA LYS A 210 -6.19 -12.29 4.75
C LYS A 210 -7.64 -12.58 5.14
N ASN A 211 -8.55 -11.68 4.81
CA ASN A 211 -9.96 -11.74 5.20
C ASN A 211 -10.86 -11.66 3.96
N PRO A 212 -11.92 -12.48 3.86
CA PRO A 212 -12.90 -12.36 2.78
C PRO A 212 -13.55 -10.97 2.75
N LEU A 213 -13.85 -10.48 1.54
CA LEU A 213 -14.57 -9.22 1.35
C LEU A 213 -16.05 -9.40 1.69
N LYS A 214 -16.63 -8.43 2.41
CA LYS A 214 -18.08 -8.41 2.64
C LYS A 214 -18.82 -8.09 1.35
N ASN A 215 -20.06 -8.56 1.23
CA ASN A 215 -20.90 -8.35 0.04
C ASN A 215 -21.01 -6.87 -0.37
N GLU A 216 -21.24 -5.95 0.57
CA GLU A 216 -21.35 -4.51 0.31
C GLU A 216 -20.01 -3.93 -0.17
N GLU A 217 -18.91 -4.25 0.51
CA GLU A 217 -17.57 -3.84 0.11
C GLU A 217 -17.23 -4.34 -1.29
N LEU A 218 -17.55 -5.61 -1.59
CA LEU A 218 -17.33 -6.22 -2.89
C LEU A 218 -18.13 -5.51 -4.00
N LEU A 219 -19.41 -5.23 -3.76
CA LEU A 219 -20.26 -4.51 -4.70
C LEU A 219 -19.67 -3.13 -5.02
N MET A 220 -19.31 -2.35 -3.98
CA MET A 220 -18.75 -1.02 -4.16
C MET A 220 -17.44 -1.06 -4.96
N ARG A 221 -16.56 -2.01 -4.67
CA ARG A 221 -15.31 -2.20 -5.42
C ARG A 221 -15.56 -2.55 -6.88
N LYS A 222 -16.54 -3.41 -7.18
CA LYS A 222 -16.90 -3.78 -8.57
C LYS A 222 -17.44 -2.59 -9.35
N LEU A 223 -18.36 -1.82 -8.76
CA LEU A 223 -18.89 -0.60 -9.39
C LEU A 223 -17.76 0.41 -9.65
N GLY A 224 -16.89 0.63 -8.68
CA GLY A 224 -15.76 1.54 -8.85
C GLY A 224 -14.80 1.06 -9.93
N VAL A 225 -14.54 -0.24 -10.05
CA VAL A 225 -13.70 -0.79 -11.14
C VAL A 225 -14.28 -0.47 -12.50
N LEU A 226 -15.61 -0.59 -12.68
CA LEU A 226 -16.24 -0.27 -13.96
C LEU A 226 -16.03 1.21 -14.33
N ASN A 227 -16.20 2.11 -13.36
CA ASN A 227 -15.96 3.53 -13.58
C ASN A 227 -14.48 3.82 -13.89
N VAL A 228 -13.55 3.17 -13.18
CA VAL A 228 -12.10 3.41 -13.36
C VAL A 228 -11.61 2.86 -14.69
N VAL A 229 -12.05 1.67 -15.08
CA VAL A 229 -11.66 1.05 -16.36
C VAL A 229 -12.17 1.88 -17.53
N ASP A 230 -13.39 2.42 -17.43
CA ASP A 230 -13.93 3.36 -18.40
C ASP A 230 -13.07 4.65 -18.48
N ALA A 231 -12.78 5.26 -17.33
CA ALA A 231 -11.96 6.47 -17.26
C ALA A 231 -10.51 6.27 -17.73
N MET A 232 -9.95 5.07 -17.58
CA MET A 232 -8.58 4.73 -17.98
C MET A 232 -8.41 4.56 -19.50
N GLU A 233 -9.49 4.43 -20.27
CA GLU A 233 -9.45 4.24 -21.73
C GLU A 233 -8.45 3.13 -22.13
N LEU A 234 -8.55 1.99 -21.45
CA LEU A 234 -7.74 0.80 -21.75
C LEU A 234 -8.10 0.23 -23.12
N SER A 235 -7.19 -0.55 -23.72
CA SER A 235 -7.48 -1.20 -24.99
C SER A 235 -8.62 -2.24 -24.82
N PRO A 236 -9.38 -2.56 -25.89
CA PRO A 236 -10.55 -3.43 -25.75
C PRO A 236 -10.23 -4.84 -25.28
N GLU A 237 -9.06 -5.38 -25.62
CA GLU A 237 -8.67 -6.78 -25.36
C GLU A 237 -8.68 -7.15 -23.86
N PRO A 238 -8.01 -6.40 -22.95
CA PRO A 238 -8.08 -6.69 -21.51
C PRO A 238 -9.42 -6.32 -20.87
N VAL A 239 -10.19 -5.42 -21.49
CA VAL A 239 -11.44 -4.87 -20.92
C VAL A 239 -12.68 -5.67 -21.30
N TYR A 240 -12.70 -6.29 -22.48
CA TYR A 240 -13.87 -7.01 -22.96
C TYR A 240 -14.32 -8.14 -22.00
N PRO A 241 -13.41 -8.99 -21.45
CA PRO A 241 -13.78 -9.98 -20.46
C PRO A 241 -14.36 -9.38 -19.17
N LEU A 242 -13.85 -8.21 -18.75
CA LEU A 242 -14.35 -7.47 -17.58
C LEU A 242 -15.82 -7.11 -17.73
N TYR A 243 -16.18 -6.45 -18.84
CA TYR A 243 -17.56 -6.05 -19.09
C TYR A 243 -18.50 -7.24 -19.30
N LEU A 244 -18.02 -8.32 -19.93
CA LEU A 244 -18.79 -9.54 -20.08
C LEU A 244 -19.15 -10.15 -18.72
N VAL A 245 -18.16 -10.30 -17.83
CA VAL A 245 -18.38 -10.79 -16.46
C VAL A 245 -19.30 -9.85 -15.68
N ALA A 246 -19.10 -8.53 -15.79
CA ALA A 246 -19.92 -7.52 -15.14
C ALA A 246 -21.40 -7.61 -15.54
N SER A 247 -21.68 -7.81 -16.82
CA SER A 247 -23.05 -7.92 -17.35
C SER A 247 -23.83 -9.13 -16.82
N ALA A 248 -23.12 -10.19 -16.45
CA ALA A 248 -23.68 -11.41 -15.88
C ALA A 248 -23.71 -11.41 -14.35
N ASP A 249 -23.20 -10.35 -13.70
CA ASP A 249 -23.13 -10.28 -12.25
C ASP A 249 -24.53 -10.06 -11.67
N ARG A 250 -24.98 -11.01 -10.84
CA ARG A 250 -26.32 -11.02 -10.25
C ARG A 250 -26.42 -10.22 -8.96
N TYR A 251 -25.43 -9.36 -8.67
CA TYR A 251 -25.39 -8.53 -7.48
C TYR A 251 -26.37 -7.34 -7.48
N ARG A 252 -27.22 -7.20 -8.52
CA ARG A 252 -28.48 -6.46 -8.37
C ARG A 252 -29.37 -7.24 -7.41
N GLY A 253 -29.23 -6.95 -6.13
CA GLY A 253 -30.26 -7.24 -5.14
C GLY A 253 -31.59 -6.73 -5.67
N SER A 254 -32.59 -7.59 -5.61
CA SER A 254 -34.00 -7.27 -5.78
C SER A 254 -34.31 -5.96 -5.05
N TYR A 255 -34.64 -4.91 -5.81
CA TYR A 255 -35.35 -3.75 -5.29
C TYR A 255 -36.80 -4.15 -4.98
#